data_AF-A0A9N9AWH9-F1
#
_entry.id   AF-A0A9N9AWH9-F1
#
_cell.length_a   1.000
_cell.length_b   1.000
_cell.length_c   1.000
_cell.angle_alpha   90.00
_cell.angle_beta   90.00
_cell.angle_gamma   90.00
#
_symmetry.space_group_name_H-M   'P 1'
#
loop_
_entity.id
_entity.type
_entity.pdbx_description
1 polymer ?
#
loop_
_entity_poly.entity_id
_entity_poly.type
_entity_poly.pdbx_seq_one_letter_code
_entity_poly.pdbx_strand_id
1 'polypeptide(L)'
;MFFGPSILELVSKNKVYVLCLSIGNESGLGEIRKKELEASCISFGINIENVTCLDHPLLQDGPTNVWDVELISEILDYHVNKNDVDMQETP
;
A
#
# COMPACT_ATOMS: atom_id res chain seq x y z
N MET A 1 -8.02 -10.15 3.05
CA MET A 1 -7.26 -9.75 1.83
C MET A 1 -7.09 -10.98 0.94
N PHE A 2 -7.31 -10.87 -0.37
CA PHE A 2 -7.41 -12.01 -1.30
C PHE A 2 -6.07 -12.49 -1.91
N PHE A 3 -4.93 -11.87 -1.57
CA PHE A 3 -3.65 -12.07 -2.26
C PHE A 3 -2.60 -12.87 -1.47
N GLY A 4 -2.94 -13.43 -0.31
CA GLY A 4 -1.98 -14.10 0.58
C GLY A 4 -1.06 -15.13 -0.11
N PRO A 5 -1.61 -16.10 -0.87
CA PRO A 5 -0.78 -17.07 -1.60
C PRO A 5 0.17 -16.42 -2.62
N SER A 6 -0.30 -15.43 -3.39
CA SER A 6 0.51 -14.73 -4.39
C SER A 6 1.63 -13.92 -3.74
N ILE A 7 1.36 -13.24 -2.63
CA ILE A 7 2.36 -12.48 -1.87
C ILE A 7 3.45 -13.42 -1.35
N LEU A 8 3.09 -14.57 -0.77
CA LEU A 8 4.07 -15.55 -0.28
C LEU A 8 5.01 -16.03 -1.38
N GLU A 9 4.46 -16.36 -2.56
CA GLU A 9 5.25 -16.78 -3.70
C GLU A 9 6.18 -15.66 -4.19
N LEU A 10 5.68 -14.43 -4.31
CA LEU A 10 6.46 -13.28 -4.75
C LEU A 10 7.59 -12.95 -3.77
N VAL A 11 7.32 -12.91 -2.47
CA VAL A 11 8.32 -12.63 -1.42
C VAL A 11 9.45 -13.67 -1.44
N SER A 12 9.16 -14.92 -1.78
CA SER A 12 10.18 -15.98 -1.82
C SER A 12 11.24 -15.78 -2.92
N LYS A 13 10.92 -14.99 -3.96
CA LYS A 13 11.74 -14.82 -5.17
C LYS A 13 12.12 -13.37 -5.46
N ASN A 14 11.44 -12.40 -4.84
CA ASN A 14 11.53 -10.99 -5.19
C ASN A 14 11.54 -10.11 -3.94
N LYS A 15 12.07 -8.89 -4.11
CA LYS A 15 11.87 -7.82 -3.13
C LYS A 15 10.50 -7.20 -3.35
N VAL A 16 9.59 -7.41 -2.40
CA VAL A 16 8.21 -6.90 -2.46
C VAL A 16 8.11 -5.59 -1.69
N TYR A 17 7.36 -4.65 -2.28
CA TYR A 17 6.99 -3.37 -1.70
C TYR A 17 5.47 -3.26 -1.62
N VAL A 18 4.97 -2.65 -0.55
CA VAL A 18 3.54 -2.44 -0.35
C VAL A 18 3.30 -0.95 -0.15
N LEU A 19 2.49 -0.36 -1.03
CA LEU A 19 2.04 1.01 -0.92
C LEU A 19 0.53 1.01 -0.66
N CYS A 20 0.12 1.62 0.45
CA CYS A 20 -1.27 1.88 0.77
C CYS A 20 -1.52 3.39 0.73
N LEU A 21 -2.46 3.83 -0.11
CA LEU A 21 -2.69 5.26 -0.40
C LEU A 21 -3.47 6.00 0.69
N SER A 22 -4.06 5.27 1.64
CA SER A 22 -4.73 5.82 2.82
C SER A 22 -4.51 4.90 4.03
N ILE A 23 -4.63 5.43 5.24
CA ILE A 23 -4.58 4.61 6.47
C ILE A 23 -5.91 3.90 6.78
N GLY A 24 -6.97 4.13 5.99
CA GLY A 24 -8.27 3.54 6.25
C GLY A 24 -8.98 4.16 7.48
N ASN A 25 -9.01 5.49 7.59
CA ASN A 25 -9.49 6.22 8.76
C ASN A 25 -10.97 6.63 8.72
N GLU A 26 -11.78 6.22 7.74
CA GLU A 26 -13.20 6.60 7.66
C GLU A 26 -13.94 6.36 8.99
N SER A 27 -13.63 5.26 9.68
CA SER A 27 -14.22 4.89 10.97
C SER A 27 -13.41 5.35 12.20
N GLY A 28 -12.42 6.22 12.03
CA GLY A 28 -11.52 6.69 13.11
C GLY A 28 -10.51 5.64 13.61
N LEU A 29 -10.29 4.57 12.84
CA LEU A 29 -9.41 3.44 13.21
C LEU A 29 -8.09 3.41 12.42
N GLY A 30 -7.74 4.47 11.71
CA GLY A 30 -6.63 4.47 10.74
C GLY A 30 -5.27 4.08 11.37
N GLU A 31 -4.97 4.61 12.55
CA GLU A 31 -3.72 4.27 13.27
C GLU A 31 -3.64 2.80 13.68
N ILE A 32 -4.78 2.18 14.01
CA ILE A 32 -4.83 0.75 14.36
C ILE A 32 -4.65 -0.07 13.08
N ARG A 33 -5.38 0.26 12.02
CA ARG A 33 -5.33 -0.44 10.72
C ARG A 33 -3.98 -0.34 10.05
N LYS A 34 -3.28 0.80 10.19
CA LYS A 34 -1.90 0.96 9.73
C LYS A 34 -0.98 -0.05 10.41
N LYS A 35 -1.06 -0.18 11.75
CA LYS A 35 -0.26 -1.17 12.50
C LYS A 35 -0.63 -2.61 12.14
N GLU A 36 -1.91 -2.89 11.91
CA GLU A 36 -2.37 -4.19 11.45
C GLU A 36 -1.82 -4.54 10.06
N LEU A 37 -1.79 -3.56 9.13
CA LEU A 37 -1.19 -3.71 7.80
C LEU A 37 0.31 -4.01 7.90
N GLU A 38 1.04 -3.21 8.69
CA GLU A 38 2.47 -3.40 8.94
C GLU A 38 2.77 -4.79 9.52
N ALA A 39 2.02 -5.20 10.57
CA ALA A 39 2.16 -6.51 11.19
C ALA A 39 1.85 -7.66 10.21
N SER A 40 0.84 -7.48 9.36
CA SER A 40 0.49 -8.45 8.32
C SER A 40 1.61 -8.59 7.31
N CYS A 41 2.18 -7.49 6.82
CA CYS A 41 3.30 -7.50 5.86
C CYS A 41 4.53 -8.20 6.46
N ILE A 42 4.86 -7.91 7.73
CA ILE A 42 5.95 -8.58 8.45
C ILE A 42 5.69 -10.09 8.53
N SER A 43 4.44 -10.51 8.83
CA SER A 43 4.07 -11.93 8.85
C SER A 43 4.22 -12.62 7.48
N PHE A 44 4.13 -11.88 6.37
CA PHE A 44 4.39 -12.38 5.03
C PHE A 44 5.88 -12.35 4.63
N GLY A 45 6.78 -11.89 5.50
CA GLY A 45 8.21 -11.79 5.24
C GLY A 45 8.64 -10.49 4.53
N ILE A 46 7.76 -9.50 4.44
CA ILE A 46 8.06 -8.19 3.85
C ILE A 46 8.74 -7.32 4.91
N ASN A 47 9.89 -6.72 4.58
CA ASN A 47 10.56 -5.77 5.46
C ASN A 47 9.68 -4.52 5.65
N ILE A 48 9.54 -4.06 6.90
CA ILE A 48 8.79 -2.85 7.25
C ILE A 48 9.25 -1.61 6.48
N GLU A 49 10.53 -1.51 6.13
CA GLU A 49 11.08 -0.41 5.32
C GLU A 49 10.51 -0.37 3.88
N ASN A 50 9.95 -1.48 3.39
CA ASN A 50 9.31 -1.58 2.09
C ASN A 50 7.79 -1.37 2.17
N VAL A 51 7.23 -1.12 3.36
CA VAL A 51 5.80 -0.88 3.57
C VAL A 51 5.60 0.62 3.77
N THR A 52 4.80 1.24 2.91
CA THR A 52 4.43 2.64 3.02
C THR A 52 2.91 2.74 3.10
N CYS A 53 2.42 3.41 4.14
CA CYS A 53 1.01 3.72 4.30
C CYS A 53 0.87 5.23 4.44
N LEU A 54 0.23 5.86 3.45
CA LEU A 54 0.09 7.30 3.35
C LEU A 54 -1.10 7.79 4.16
N ASP A 55 -0.93 8.95 4.78
CA ASP A 55 -2.01 9.75 5.36
C ASP A 55 -2.03 11.11 4.66
N HIS A 56 -2.39 11.09 3.37
CA HIS A 56 -2.42 12.29 2.55
C HIS A 56 -3.79 12.97 2.67
N PRO A 57 -3.86 14.29 2.95
CA PRO A 57 -5.15 14.97 3.20
C PRO A 57 -6.11 14.94 2.01
N LEU A 58 -5.60 14.77 0.78
CA LEU A 58 -6.41 14.65 -0.44
C LEU A 58 -6.78 13.21 -0.81
N LEU A 59 -6.26 12.20 -0.11
CA LEU A 59 -6.50 10.78 -0.40
C LEU A 59 -7.14 10.05 0.79
N GLN A 60 -8.01 10.74 1.53
CA GLN A 60 -8.73 10.14 2.65
C GLN A 60 -9.75 9.11 2.12
N ASP A 61 -9.87 7.97 2.79
CA ASP A 61 -10.83 6.92 2.44
C ASP A 61 -12.27 7.29 2.82
N GLY A 62 -13.23 6.68 2.13
CA GLY A 62 -14.65 6.85 2.38
C GLY A 62 -15.46 6.85 1.07
N PRO A 63 -16.74 6.44 1.11
CA PRO A 63 -17.55 6.20 -0.09
C PRO A 63 -17.90 7.47 -0.88
N THR A 64 -17.75 8.65 -0.27
CA THR A 64 -18.04 9.95 -0.90
C THR A 64 -16.80 10.69 -1.35
N ASN A 65 -15.61 10.18 -1.03
CA ASN A 65 -14.35 10.84 -1.36
C ASN A 65 -13.97 10.46 -2.80
N VAL A 66 -13.62 11.46 -3.58
CA VAL A 66 -13.10 11.28 -4.94
C VAL A 66 -11.61 11.56 -4.88
N TRP A 67 -10.81 10.58 -5.26
CA TRP A 67 -9.38 10.75 -5.34
C TRP A 67 -8.99 11.34 -6.70
N ASP A 68 -8.10 12.32 -6.65
CA ASP A 68 -7.49 12.94 -7.81
C ASP A 68 -6.56 11.92 -8.51
N VAL A 69 -6.83 11.65 -9.79
CA VAL A 69 -6.12 10.61 -10.55
C VAL A 69 -4.70 11.05 -10.85
N GLU A 70 -4.51 12.32 -11.21
CA GLU A 70 -3.20 12.92 -11.47
C GLU A 70 -2.32 12.85 -10.22
N LEU A 71 -2.86 13.16 -9.04
CA LEU A 71 -2.13 13.03 -7.77
C LEU A 71 -1.73 11.57 -7.49
N ILE A 72 -2.63 10.61 -7.72
CA ILE A 72 -2.32 9.19 -7.55
C ILE A 72 -1.19 8.78 -8.51
N SER A 73 -1.28 9.18 -9.78
CA SER A 73 -0.24 8.89 -10.78
C SER A 73 1.12 9.44 -10.36
N GLU A 74 1.19 10.68 -9.87
CA GLU A 74 2.44 11.28 -9.37
C GLU A 74 3.04 10.49 -8.20
N ILE A 75 2.19 10.06 -7.25
CA ILE A 75 2.62 9.25 -6.11
C ILE A 75 3.12 7.88 -6.57
N LEU A 76 2.39 7.22 -7.48
CA LEU A 76 2.80 5.92 -8.02
C LEU A 76 4.14 6.04 -8.77
N ASP A 77 4.28 7.01 -9.66
CA ASP A 77 5.51 7.27 -10.40
C ASP A 77 6.69 7.51 -9.45
N TYR A 78 6.50 8.30 -8.38
CA TYR A 78 7.54 8.50 -7.38
C TYR A 78 7.98 7.18 -6.73
N HIS A 79 7.02 6.34 -6.31
CA HIS A 79 7.33 5.09 -5.63
C HIS A 79 7.90 4.00 -6.54
N VAL A 80 7.45 3.92 -7.79
CA VAL A 80 7.97 3.02 -8.83
C VAL A 80 9.43 3.38 -9.15
N ASN A 81 9.69 4.65 -9.49
CA ASN A 81 11.03 5.11 -9.84
C ASN A 81 12.02 5.05 -8.66
N LYS A 82 11.56 5.40 -7.44
CA LYS A 82 12.40 5.36 -6.24
C LYS A 82 12.88 3.95 -5.92
N ASN A 83 12.05 2.95 -6.15
CA ASN A 83 12.32 1.57 -5.75
C ASN A 83 12.85 0.71 -6.90
N ASP A 84 12.87 1.23 -8.13
CA ASP A 84 13.23 0.49 -9.36
C ASP A 84 12.42 -0.81 -9.49
N VAL A 85 11.09 -0.67 -9.37
CA VAL A 85 10.15 -1.79 -9.36
C VAL A 85 9.16 -1.67 -10.52
N ASP A 86 8.85 -2.79 -11.15
CA ASP A 86 7.75 -2.86 -12.10
C ASP A 86 6.40 -2.88 -11.38
N MET A 87 5.46 -2.06 -11.83
CA MET A 87 4.08 -2.07 -11.35
C MET A 87 3.26 -3.03 -12.21
N GLN A 88 2.57 -3.98 -11.57
CA GLN A 88 1.59 -4.82 -12.23
C GLN A 88 0.19 -4.46 -11.73
N GLU A 89 -0.62 -3.88 -12.62
CA GLU A 89 -2.04 -3.65 -12.36
C GLU A 89 -2.78 -4.99 -12.49
N THR A 90 -3.68 -5.28 -11.55
CA THR A 90 -4.65 -6.37 -11.71
C THR A 90 -6.02 -5.75 -12.03
N PRO A 91 -6.75 -6.32 -13.01
CA PRO A 91 -8.02 -5.77 -13.50
C PRO A 91 -9.13 -5.77 -12.45
#